data_AF-A0A7M3ZFG1-F1
#
_entry.id   AF-A0A7M3ZFG1-F1
#
_cell.length_a   1.000
_cell.length_b   1.000
_cell.length_c   1.000
_cell.angle_alpha   90.00
_cell.angle_beta   90.00
_cell.angle_gamma   90.00
#
_symmetry.space_group_name_H-M   'P 1'
#
loop_
_entity.id
_entity.type
_entity.pdbx_description
1 polymer ?
#
loop_
_entity_poly.entity_id
_entity_poly.type
_entity_poly.pdbx_seq_one_letter_code
_entity_poly.pdbx_strand_id
1 'polypeptide(L)'
;YQKFFEYAKKVFHKGYTELADRPFLKFSDMMAVSPSLIKLRADRSVYKTISKYVKDDHLRQALSFHSLLVGGNPFQTSSIYTLIHYLEREWGVFFPEGGTHALVRTLVKLFEELGGEIRLSTPVKSVDVIKNGKGNIHRIIDGNDHQQDFDMVISNADVHHTYKKLYASSKVAQKRAKKLEKMDWSMSLFVLYFGTDIEYNDVAHHTILFGPRYKGLLDDIFKGSKLPDDFSLYLHVPTVTDKSLAPEGCSAAYVLAPVPHLGRADVD
;
A
#
# COMPACT_ATOMS: atom_id res chain seq x y z
N TYR A 1 3.22 -1.26 -27.38
CA TYR A 1 4.01 -1.31 -26.13
C TYR A 1 4.98 -0.15 -25.97
N GLN A 2 6.01 0.01 -26.83
CA GLN A 2 7.03 1.08 -26.66
C GLN A 2 6.44 2.49 -26.48
N LYS A 3 5.38 2.85 -27.23
CA LYS A 3 4.66 4.13 -27.04
C LYS A 3 4.04 4.29 -25.64
N PHE A 4 3.57 3.21 -25.02
CA PHE A 4 3.09 3.21 -23.64
C PHE A 4 4.25 3.38 -22.66
N PHE A 5 5.37 2.69 -22.88
CA PHE A 5 6.56 2.82 -22.05
C PHE A 5 7.10 4.26 -22.03
N GLU A 6 7.19 4.91 -23.19
CA GLU A 6 7.57 6.34 -23.29
C GLU A 6 6.58 7.27 -22.59
N TYR A 7 5.29 6.92 -22.58
CA TYR A 7 4.29 7.65 -21.80
C TYR A 7 4.52 7.45 -20.29
N ALA A 8 4.68 6.21 -19.83
CA ALA A 8 4.94 5.88 -18.42
C ALA A 8 6.23 6.54 -17.91
N LYS A 9 7.28 6.61 -18.73
CA LYS A 9 8.52 7.34 -18.43
C LYS A 9 8.29 8.82 -18.15
N LYS A 10 7.47 9.50 -18.98
CA LYS A 10 7.11 10.91 -18.77
C LYS A 10 6.29 11.12 -17.51
N VAL A 11 5.34 10.21 -17.25
CA VAL A 11 4.56 10.22 -16.00
C VAL A 11 5.47 10.02 -14.80
N PHE A 12 6.42 9.09 -14.88
CA PHE A 12 7.41 8.84 -13.84
C PHE A 12 8.28 10.05 -13.53
N HIS A 13 8.88 10.70 -14.54
CA HIS A 13 9.71 11.88 -14.29
C HIS A 13 8.89 12.98 -13.60
N LYS A 14 7.69 13.25 -14.10
CA LYS A 14 6.88 14.30 -13.51
C LYS A 14 6.33 13.93 -12.13
N GLY A 15 5.83 12.72 -11.95
CA GLY A 15 5.16 12.26 -10.74
C GLY A 15 6.14 11.90 -9.62
N TYR A 16 7.24 11.24 -9.95
CA TYR A 16 8.22 10.77 -8.98
C TYR A 16 9.34 11.80 -8.76
N THR A 17 10.05 12.21 -9.81
CA THR A 17 11.25 13.06 -9.63
C THR A 17 10.95 14.51 -9.24
N GLU A 18 9.79 15.04 -9.62
CA GLU A 18 9.45 16.44 -9.33
C GLU A 18 8.44 16.63 -8.18
N LEU A 19 7.70 15.58 -7.80
CA LEU A 19 6.53 15.70 -6.93
C LEU A 19 6.50 14.71 -5.76
N ALA A 20 7.35 13.68 -5.71
CA ALA A 20 7.27 12.65 -4.65
C ALA A 20 7.63 13.17 -3.25
N ASP A 21 8.48 14.19 -3.16
CA ASP A 21 8.93 14.80 -1.92
C ASP A 21 8.05 15.98 -1.46
N ARG A 22 6.99 16.31 -2.21
CA ARG A 22 6.15 17.48 -1.94
C ARG A 22 4.87 17.11 -1.18
N PRO A 23 4.62 17.71 -0.01
CA PRO A 23 3.39 17.47 0.74
C PRO A 23 2.19 18.20 0.09
N PHE A 24 1.20 17.45 -0.40
CA PHE A 24 -0.04 17.99 -0.97
C PHE A 24 -1.13 18.17 0.09
N LEU A 25 -0.89 19.08 1.05
CA LEU A 25 -1.76 19.24 2.21
C LEU A 25 -2.90 20.24 1.98
N LYS A 26 -2.77 21.12 0.98
CA LYS A 26 -3.75 22.17 0.64
C LYS A 26 -4.24 22.03 -0.80
N PHE A 27 -5.43 22.56 -1.04
CA PHE A 27 -6.00 22.64 -2.39
C PHE A 27 -5.14 23.50 -3.34
N SER A 28 -4.45 24.52 -2.82
CA SER A 28 -3.50 25.34 -3.59
C SER A 28 -2.34 24.51 -4.15
N ASP A 29 -1.87 23.52 -3.40
CA ASP A 29 -0.74 22.67 -3.78
C ASP A 29 -1.16 21.78 -4.96
N MET A 30 -2.42 21.31 -4.95
CA MET A 30 -3.03 20.60 -6.08
C MET A 30 -3.20 21.52 -7.31
N MET A 31 -3.62 22.77 -7.12
CA MET A 31 -3.80 23.74 -8.21
C MET A 31 -2.49 24.05 -8.94
N ALA A 32 -1.38 24.18 -8.21
CA ALA A 32 -0.05 24.43 -8.80
C ALA A 32 0.41 23.30 -9.74
N VAL A 33 -0.01 22.07 -9.46
CA VAL A 33 0.42 20.87 -10.20
C VAL A 33 -0.62 20.42 -11.24
N SER A 34 -1.84 20.97 -11.18
CA SER A 34 -2.97 20.67 -12.05
C SER A 34 -2.65 20.76 -13.56
N PRO A 35 -1.93 21.77 -14.08
CA PRO A 35 -1.59 21.83 -15.51
C PRO A 35 -0.74 20.64 -15.97
N SER A 36 0.16 20.18 -15.10
CA SER A 36 1.02 19.02 -15.37
C SER A 36 0.23 17.71 -15.34
N LEU A 37 -0.68 17.56 -14.38
CA LEU A 37 -1.58 16.40 -14.28
C LEU A 37 -2.57 16.34 -15.46
N ILE A 38 -3.10 17.49 -15.89
CA ILE A 38 -3.96 17.61 -17.07
C ILE A 38 -3.19 17.23 -18.34
N LYS A 39 -1.95 17.73 -18.51
CA LYS A 39 -1.09 17.38 -19.65
C LYS A 39 -0.77 15.89 -19.70
N LEU A 40 -0.58 15.25 -18.54
CA LEU A 40 -0.35 13.81 -18.42
C LEU A 40 -1.63 12.96 -18.51
N ARG A 41 -2.80 13.61 -18.61
CA ARG A 41 -4.11 12.95 -18.63
C ARG A 41 -4.35 12.06 -17.42
N ALA A 42 -3.96 12.56 -16.24
CA ALA A 42 -4.25 11.95 -14.94
C ALA A 42 -5.77 11.86 -14.65
N ASP A 43 -6.60 12.57 -15.43
CA ASP A 43 -8.07 12.48 -15.47
C ASP A 43 -8.58 11.10 -15.94
N ARG A 44 -7.75 10.35 -16.66
CA ARG A 44 -8.11 9.03 -17.17
C ARG A 44 -7.70 7.95 -16.21
N SER A 45 -8.47 6.87 -16.19
CA SER A 45 -8.08 5.68 -15.46
C SER A 45 -6.87 4.98 -16.11
N VAL A 46 -6.15 4.21 -15.30
CA VAL A 46 -5.02 3.37 -15.75
C VAL A 46 -5.44 2.50 -16.94
N TYR A 47 -6.55 1.76 -16.82
CA TYR A 47 -7.05 0.88 -17.88
C TYR A 47 -7.35 1.64 -19.18
N LYS A 48 -8.08 2.76 -19.11
CA LYS A 48 -8.43 3.56 -20.29
C LYS A 48 -7.20 4.13 -20.98
N THR A 49 -6.15 4.42 -20.23
CA THR A 49 -4.89 4.95 -20.77
C THR A 49 -4.11 3.86 -21.49
N ILE A 50 -3.96 2.68 -20.89
CA ILE A 50 -3.28 1.53 -21.50
C ILE A 50 -3.98 1.09 -22.78
N SER A 51 -5.31 1.04 -22.79
CA SER A 51 -6.12 0.61 -23.94
C SER A 51 -5.93 1.48 -25.20
N LYS A 52 -5.36 2.68 -25.08
CA LYS A 52 -4.97 3.52 -26.23
C LYS A 52 -3.69 3.05 -26.92
N TYR A 53 -2.81 2.37 -26.19
CA TYR A 53 -1.48 1.97 -26.67
C TYR A 53 -1.35 0.47 -26.90
N VAL A 54 -2.25 -0.32 -26.30
CA VAL A 54 -2.23 -1.78 -26.32
C VAL A 54 -3.60 -2.26 -26.79
N LYS A 55 -3.61 -3.17 -27.77
CA LYS A 55 -4.85 -3.69 -28.39
C LYS A 55 -5.31 -4.99 -27.74
N ASP A 56 -4.37 -5.85 -27.39
CA ASP A 56 -4.64 -7.15 -26.78
C ASP A 56 -5.18 -6.99 -25.35
N ASP A 57 -6.23 -7.74 -25.03
CA ASP A 57 -6.93 -7.63 -23.76
C ASP A 57 -6.14 -8.23 -22.60
N HIS A 58 -5.40 -9.32 -22.82
CA HIS A 58 -4.54 -9.90 -21.77
C HIS A 58 -3.41 -8.95 -21.38
N LEU A 59 -2.78 -8.29 -22.36
CA LEU A 59 -1.77 -7.27 -22.09
C LEU A 59 -2.35 -6.04 -21.39
N ARG A 60 -3.59 -5.64 -21.70
CA ARG A 60 -4.26 -4.55 -20.96
C ARG A 60 -4.49 -4.91 -19.50
N GLN A 61 -4.91 -6.15 -19.23
CA GLN A 61 -5.08 -6.66 -17.87
C GLN A 61 -3.73 -6.67 -17.13
N ALA A 62 -2.72 -7.33 -17.70
CA ALA A 62 -1.37 -7.42 -17.13
C ALA A 62 -0.78 -6.04 -16.80
N LEU A 63 -0.88 -5.07 -17.70
CA LEU A 63 -0.31 -3.73 -17.51
C LEU A 63 -1.14 -2.83 -16.60
N SER A 64 -2.40 -3.17 -16.33
CA SER A 64 -3.28 -2.39 -15.44
C SER A 64 -3.35 -2.95 -14.02
N PHE A 65 -2.94 -4.21 -13.82
CA PHE A 65 -3.04 -4.92 -12.56
C PHE A 65 -2.33 -4.19 -11.41
N HIS A 66 -1.21 -3.50 -11.66
CA HIS A 66 -0.46 -2.77 -10.63
C HIS A 66 -1.29 -1.77 -9.81
N SER A 67 -2.43 -1.27 -10.32
CA SER A 67 -3.29 -0.41 -9.51
C SER A 67 -3.90 -1.14 -8.30
N LEU A 68 -4.06 -2.47 -8.37
CA LEU A 68 -4.52 -3.28 -7.25
C LEU A 68 -3.49 -3.37 -6.13
N LEU A 69 -2.19 -3.32 -6.47
CA LEU A 69 -1.11 -3.30 -5.48
C LEU A 69 -1.19 -2.07 -4.56
N VAL A 70 -1.75 -0.97 -5.06
CA VAL A 70 -2.00 0.25 -4.28
C VAL A 70 -3.43 0.32 -3.72
N GLY A 71 -4.16 -0.80 -3.72
CA GLY A 71 -5.54 -0.90 -3.21
C GLY A 71 -6.59 -0.21 -4.10
N GLY A 72 -6.24 0.13 -5.33
CA GLY A 72 -7.08 0.92 -6.25
C GLY A 72 -7.70 0.11 -7.39
N ASN A 73 -8.88 0.54 -7.83
CA ASN A 73 -9.55 -0.05 -8.99
C ASN A 73 -8.96 0.51 -10.31
N PRO A 74 -8.38 -0.30 -11.21
CA PRO A 74 -7.72 0.17 -12.44
C PRO A 74 -8.66 0.94 -13.39
N PHE A 75 -9.97 0.77 -13.25
CA PHE A 75 -10.99 1.48 -14.02
C PHE A 75 -11.31 2.87 -13.47
N GLN A 76 -10.87 3.20 -12.25
CA GLN A 76 -11.12 4.48 -11.57
C GLN A 76 -9.84 5.19 -11.14
N THR A 77 -8.81 4.43 -10.74
CA THR A 77 -7.51 4.93 -10.31
C THR A 77 -6.82 5.70 -11.43
N SER A 78 -6.28 6.87 -11.08
CA SER A 78 -5.63 7.79 -12.01
C SER A 78 -4.45 7.14 -12.75
N SER A 79 -4.28 7.51 -14.02
CA SER A 79 -3.16 7.06 -14.87
C SER A 79 -1.77 7.42 -14.35
N ILE A 80 -1.65 8.28 -13.32
CA ILE A 80 -0.37 8.59 -12.68
C ILE A 80 0.33 7.31 -12.16
N TYR A 81 -0.44 6.31 -11.72
CA TYR A 81 0.11 5.04 -11.22
C TYR A 81 0.77 4.18 -12.31
N THR A 82 0.65 4.54 -13.59
CA THR A 82 1.43 3.89 -14.66
C THR A 82 2.94 4.10 -14.51
N LEU A 83 3.38 5.04 -13.65
CA LEU A 83 4.79 5.21 -13.31
C LEU A 83 5.43 3.96 -12.70
N ILE A 84 4.66 3.12 -12.01
CA ILE A 84 5.17 1.91 -11.34
C ILE A 84 5.75 0.95 -12.38
N HIS A 85 5.08 0.83 -13.52
CA HIS A 85 5.54 0.00 -14.64
C HIS A 85 6.89 0.46 -15.21
N TYR A 86 7.17 1.76 -15.19
CA TYR A 86 8.48 2.27 -15.60
C TYR A 86 9.53 1.99 -14.53
N LEU A 87 9.19 2.22 -13.26
CA LEU A 87 10.08 2.01 -12.11
C LEU A 87 10.61 0.57 -12.05
N GLU A 88 9.72 -0.42 -12.12
CA GLU A 88 10.11 -1.84 -12.08
C GLU A 88 10.99 -2.24 -13.26
N ARG A 89 10.82 -1.61 -14.43
CA ARG A 89 11.57 -1.95 -15.64
C ARG A 89 12.92 -1.22 -15.75
N GLU A 90 13.04 -0.03 -15.18
CA GLU A 90 14.28 0.74 -15.16
C GLU A 90 15.22 0.26 -14.06
N TRP A 91 14.70 0.02 -12.85
CA TRP A 91 15.52 -0.29 -11.68
C TRP A 91 15.44 -1.74 -11.23
N GLY A 92 14.52 -2.53 -11.78
CA GLY A 92 14.37 -3.92 -11.42
C GLY A 92 13.61 -4.13 -10.11
N VAL A 93 13.58 -5.40 -9.69
CA VAL A 93 12.93 -5.85 -8.47
C VAL A 93 13.97 -6.61 -7.65
N PHE A 94 14.11 -6.24 -6.38
CA PHE A 94 15.07 -6.85 -5.46
C PHE A 94 14.35 -7.47 -4.28
N PHE A 95 14.92 -8.56 -3.77
CA PHE A 95 14.45 -9.23 -2.57
C PHE A 95 15.59 -9.28 -1.55
N PRO A 96 15.40 -8.79 -0.31
CA PRO A 96 16.43 -8.87 0.72
C PRO A 96 16.62 -10.33 1.15
N GLU A 97 17.88 -10.75 1.28
CA GLU A 97 18.22 -12.04 1.88
C GLU A 97 17.65 -12.13 3.31
N GLY A 98 17.01 -13.25 3.64
CA GLY A 98 16.24 -13.45 4.87
C GLY A 98 14.86 -12.74 4.87
N GLY A 99 14.46 -12.18 3.74
CA GLY A 99 13.16 -11.54 3.53
C GLY A 99 12.94 -10.22 4.28
N THR A 100 11.69 -9.74 4.28
CA THR A 100 11.30 -8.45 4.87
C THR A 100 11.73 -8.32 6.34
N HIS A 101 11.70 -9.42 7.09
CA HIS A 101 12.08 -9.41 8.49
C HIS A 101 13.58 -9.12 8.69
N ALA A 102 14.46 -9.60 7.81
CA ALA A 102 15.89 -9.27 7.87
C ALA A 102 16.16 -7.78 7.63
N LEU A 103 15.43 -7.17 6.68
CA LEU A 103 15.48 -5.72 6.46
C LEU A 103 15.04 -4.95 7.71
N VAL A 104 13.91 -5.35 8.32
CA VAL A 104 13.42 -4.72 9.57
C VAL A 104 14.45 -4.84 10.69
N ARG A 105 15.03 -6.02 10.92
CA ARG A 105 16.08 -6.21 11.94
C ARG A 105 17.29 -5.31 11.71
N THR A 106 17.67 -5.12 10.45
CA THR A 106 18.82 -4.26 10.09
C THR A 106 18.53 -2.80 10.42
N LEU A 107 17.32 -2.32 10.13
CA LEU A 107 16.89 -0.95 10.48
C LEU A 107 16.75 -0.75 11.99
N VAL A 108 16.21 -1.74 12.71
CA VAL A 108 16.14 -1.76 14.18
C VAL A 108 17.53 -1.63 14.79
N LYS A 109 18.47 -2.46 14.35
CA LYS A 109 19.84 -2.43 14.82
C LYS A 109 20.49 -1.06 14.61
N LEU A 110 20.35 -0.49 13.41
CA LEU A 110 20.89 0.84 13.10
C LEU A 110 20.26 1.92 14.01
N PHE A 111 18.96 1.85 14.27
CA PHE A 111 18.27 2.80 15.14
C PHE A 111 18.79 2.74 16.58
N GLU A 112 18.99 1.53 17.12
CA GLU A 112 19.56 1.32 18.46
C GLU A 112 21.03 1.78 18.55
N GLU A 113 21.84 1.53 17.51
CA GLU A 113 23.23 2.01 17.42
C GLU A 113 23.33 3.55 17.42
N LEU A 114 22.30 4.24 16.90
CA LEU A 114 22.18 5.69 16.94
C LEU A 114 21.64 6.22 18.28
N GLY A 115 21.38 5.34 19.25
CA GLY A 115 20.87 5.69 20.58
C GLY A 115 19.35 5.70 20.71
N GLY A 116 18.63 5.19 19.70
CA GLY A 116 17.18 5.04 19.75
C GLY A 116 16.74 3.92 20.71
N GLU A 117 15.59 4.10 21.35
CA GLU A 117 15.00 3.09 22.25
C GLU A 117 13.74 2.49 21.61
N ILE A 118 13.63 1.15 21.61
CA ILE A 118 12.43 0.44 21.16
C ILE A 118 11.76 -0.26 22.34
N ARG A 119 10.51 0.13 22.61
CA ARG A 119 9.66 -0.49 23.63
C ARG A 119 8.62 -1.37 22.98
N LEU A 120 8.85 -2.68 23.00
CA LEU A 120 7.88 -3.68 22.52
C LEU A 120 6.79 -3.93 23.56
N SER A 121 5.69 -4.55 23.13
CA SER A 121 4.55 -4.89 24.00
C SER A 121 4.03 -3.72 24.84
N THR A 122 4.20 -2.49 24.35
CA THR A 122 3.84 -1.24 25.03
C THR A 122 2.77 -0.52 24.21
N PRO A 123 1.51 -0.99 24.19
CA PRO A 123 0.46 -0.37 23.38
C PRO A 123 0.20 1.06 23.87
N VAL A 124 0.18 2.03 22.96
CA VAL A 124 -0.22 3.40 23.27
C VAL A 124 -1.74 3.44 23.45
N LYS A 125 -2.20 3.86 24.62
CA LYS A 125 -3.63 3.94 24.97
C LYS A 125 -4.23 5.26 24.52
N SER A 126 -3.57 6.36 24.80
CA SER A 126 -4.01 7.70 24.41
C SER A 126 -2.86 8.70 24.39
N VAL A 127 -3.10 9.83 23.72
CA VAL A 127 -2.18 10.96 23.65
C VAL A 127 -2.94 12.26 23.90
N ASP A 128 -2.53 12.98 24.93
CA ASP A 128 -3.08 14.29 25.28
C ASP A 128 -2.16 15.42 24.82
N VAL A 129 -2.76 16.51 24.34
CA VAL A 129 -2.02 17.70 23.92
C VAL A 129 -2.11 18.74 25.04
N ILE A 130 -1.00 18.97 25.71
CA ILE A 130 -0.88 19.91 26.82
C ILE A 130 -0.29 21.22 26.27
N LYS A 131 -1.00 22.33 26.47
CA LYS A 131 -0.45 23.65 26.15
C LYS A 131 0.42 24.12 27.31
N ASN A 132 1.69 24.35 27.04
CA ASN A 132 2.58 25.07 27.92
C ASN A 132 2.90 26.43 27.28
N GLY A 133 3.20 27.48 28.04
CA GLY A 133 3.51 28.82 27.51
C GLY A 133 4.66 28.86 26.48
N LYS A 134 5.36 27.73 26.27
CA LYS A 134 6.44 27.53 25.29
C LYS A 134 6.04 26.69 24.05
N GLY A 135 4.82 26.15 23.99
CA GLY A 135 4.38 25.28 22.89
C GLY A 135 3.41 24.18 23.32
N ASN A 136 3.16 23.22 22.43
CA ASN A 136 2.39 22.02 22.73
C ASN A 136 3.35 20.90 23.15
N ILE A 137 3.02 20.20 24.24
CA ILE A 137 3.65 18.94 24.65
C ILE A 137 2.64 17.82 24.43
N HIS A 138 3.13 16.65 24.03
CA HIS A 138 2.33 15.46 23.83
C HIS A 138 2.57 14.48 24.97
N ARG A 139 1.54 14.25 25.78
CA ARG A 139 1.59 13.25 26.85
C ARG A 139 1.06 11.93 26.33
N ILE A 140 1.95 10.95 26.20
CA ILE A 140 1.59 9.57 25.87
C ILE A 140 1.22 8.84 27.15
N ILE A 141 0.09 8.13 27.11
CA ILE A 141 -0.34 7.18 28.15
C ILE A 141 -0.31 5.79 27.51
N ASP A 142 0.44 4.87 28.09
CA ASP A 142 0.53 3.49 27.61
C ASP A 142 -0.53 2.56 28.22
N GLY A 143 -0.52 1.29 27.83
CA GLY A 143 -1.44 0.27 28.32
C GLY A 143 -1.32 -0.04 29.83
N ASN A 144 -0.22 0.37 30.47
CA ASN A 144 0.02 0.24 31.91
C ASN A 144 -0.23 1.56 32.66
N ASP A 145 -0.86 2.54 32.00
CA ASP A 145 -1.12 3.88 32.52
C ASP A 145 0.14 4.70 32.87
N HIS A 146 1.31 4.28 32.37
CA HIS A 146 2.53 5.09 32.48
C HIS A 146 2.43 6.30 31.53
N GLN A 147 2.79 7.48 32.06
CA GLN A 147 2.72 8.74 31.35
C GLN A 147 4.12 9.26 31.04
N GLN A 148 4.35 9.62 29.78
CA GLN A 148 5.58 10.25 29.36
C GLN A 148 5.30 11.41 28.39
N ASP A 149 6.00 12.52 28.60
CA ASP A 149 5.87 13.74 27.81
C ASP A 149 6.91 13.79 26.68
N PHE A 150 6.46 14.20 25.50
CA PHE A 150 7.26 14.33 24.29
C PHE A 150 7.00 15.66 23.60
N ASP A 151 8.06 16.29 23.07
CA ASP A 151 7.94 17.51 22.27
C ASP A 151 7.34 17.23 20.88
N MET A 152 7.54 16.02 20.36
CA MET A 152 7.06 15.59 19.06
C MET A 152 6.62 14.12 19.11
N VAL A 153 5.51 13.82 18.43
CA VAL A 153 5.01 12.46 18.25
C VAL A 153 4.77 12.19 16.78
N ILE A 154 5.41 11.14 16.27
CA ILE A 154 5.18 10.61 14.92
C ILE A 154 4.38 9.32 15.08
N SER A 155 3.15 9.31 14.58
CA SER A 155 2.31 8.11 14.60
C SER A 155 2.48 7.34 13.30
N ASN A 156 2.94 6.09 13.40
CA ASN A 156 2.90 5.10 12.33
C ASN A 156 1.69 4.15 12.46
N ALA A 157 0.77 4.42 13.39
CA ALA A 157 -0.49 3.69 13.48
C ALA A 157 -1.45 4.12 12.35
N ASP A 158 -2.48 3.32 12.10
CA ASP A 158 -3.56 3.70 11.19
C ASP A 158 -4.06 5.13 11.48
N VAL A 159 -4.33 5.89 10.42
CA VAL A 159 -4.67 7.31 10.53
C VAL A 159 -6.02 7.53 11.22
N HIS A 160 -6.99 6.64 11.00
CA HIS A 160 -8.27 6.68 11.70
C HIS A 160 -8.07 6.31 13.16
N HIS A 161 -7.33 5.24 13.46
CA HIS A 161 -6.97 4.87 14.84
C HIS A 161 -6.29 6.03 15.59
N THR A 162 -5.31 6.68 14.96
CA THR A 162 -4.59 7.82 15.54
C THR A 162 -5.54 8.96 15.92
N TYR A 163 -6.43 9.37 15.03
CA TYR A 163 -7.36 10.47 15.32
C TYR A 163 -8.54 10.07 16.19
N LYS A 164 -9.07 8.86 16.02
CA LYS A 164 -10.29 8.40 16.69
C LYS A 164 -10.03 7.91 18.11
N LYS A 165 -8.90 7.20 18.32
CA LYS A 165 -8.56 6.55 19.58
C LYS A 165 -7.45 7.30 20.31
N LEU A 166 -6.28 7.43 19.69
CA LEU A 166 -5.10 7.96 20.39
C LEU A 166 -5.31 9.43 20.79
N TYR A 167 -5.71 10.28 19.86
CA TYR A 167 -5.95 11.72 20.11
C TYR A 167 -7.43 12.06 20.36
N ALA A 168 -8.22 11.13 20.92
CA ALA A 168 -9.68 11.30 21.05
C ALA A 168 -10.11 12.57 21.82
N SER A 169 -9.29 13.07 22.74
CA SER A 169 -9.52 14.31 23.51
C SER A 169 -9.37 15.59 22.66
N SER A 170 -8.69 15.52 21.51
CA SER A 170 -8.47 16.67 20.63
C SER A 170 -9.67 16.95 19.71
N LYS A 171 -10.24 18.16 19.81
CA LYS A 171 -11.32 18.63 18.89
C LYS A 171 -10.92 18.56 17.41
N VAL A 172 -9.65 18.78 17.09
CA VAL A 172 -9.15 18.68 15.71
C VAL A 172 -9.16 17.23 15.25
N ALA A 173 -8.68 16.31 16.09
CA ALA A 173 -8.67 14.88 15.80
C ALA A 173 -10.11 14.34 15.63
N GLN A 174 -11.04 14.73 16.50
CA GLN A 174 -12.46 14.34 16.37
C GLN A 174 -13.07 14.77 15.02
N LYS A 175 -12.79 15.99 14.56
CA LYS A 175 -13.25 16.46 13.23
C LYS A 175 -12.62 15.65 12.09
N ARG A 176 -11.35 15.28 12.20
CA ARG A 176 -10.64 14.46 11.20
C ARG A 176 -11.18 13.04 11.17
N ALA A 177 -11.38 12.41 12.33
CA ALA A 177 -11.97 11.07 12.43
C ALA A 177 -13.36 11.00 11.77
N LYS A 178 -14.25 11.98 12.05
CA LYS A 178 -15.57 12.06 11.40
C LYS A 178 -15.51 12.22 9.88
N LYS A 179 -14.45 12.86 9.35
CA LYS A 179 -14.23 12.96 7.90
C LYS A 179 -13.81 11.61 7.33
N LEU A 180 -12.87 10.93 7.98
CA LEU A 180 -12.36 9.61 7.56
C LEU A 180 -13.45 8.54 7.59
N GLU A 181 -14.33 8.55 8.59
CA GLU A 181 -15.48 7.62 8.71
C GLU A 181 -16.47 7.72 7.54
N LYS A 182 -16.44 8.80 6.76
CA LYS A 182 -17.29 9.01 5.57
C LYS A 182 -16.56 8.72 4.25
N MET A 183 -15.28 8.38 4.30
CA MET A 183 -14.50 8.09 3.10
C MET A 183 -14.70 6.64 2.67
N ASP A 184 -14.53 6.38 1.38
CA ASP A 184 -14.42 5.03 0.88
C ASP A 184 -13.05 4.45 1.26
N TRP A 185 -13.09 3.24 1.82
CA TRP A 185 -11.90 2.48 2.17
C TRP A 185 -11.48 1.60 1.00
N SER A 186 -10.18 1.30 0.91
CA SER A 186 -9.67 0.36 -0.08
C SER A 186 -10.26 -1.04 0.13
N MET A 187 -10.14 -1.88 -0.88
CA MET A 187 -10.41 -3.31 -0.75
C MET A 187 -9.55 -3.95 0.34
N SER A 188 -9.99 -5.12 0.83
CA SER A 188 -9.20 -5.94 1.75
C SER A 188 -8.49 -7.06 0.98
N LEU A 189 -7.69 -7.86 1.68
CA LEU A 189 -7.01 -9.03 1.14
C LEU A 189 -7.29 -10.24 2.04
N PHE A 190 -7.59 -11.37 1.42
CA PHE A 190 -7.43 -12.68 2.06
C PHE A 190 -6.02 -13.19 1.76
N VAL A 191 -5.30 -13.66 2.77
CA VAL A 191 -3.92 -14.14 2.64
C VAL A 191 -3.81 -15.54 3.23
N LEU A 192 -3.29 -16.48 2.45
CA LEU A 192 -2.96 -17.82 2.90
C LEU A 192 -1.46 -18.05 2.78
N TYR A 193 -0.82 -18.30 3.92
CA TYR A 193 0.57 -18.75 3.99
C TYR A 193 0.61 -20.27 3.99
N PHE A 194 1.51 -20.86 3.22
CA PHE A 194 1.67 -22.31 3.16
C PHE A 194 3.12 -22.70 2.85
N GLY A 195 3.48 -23.90 3.29
CA GLY A 195 4.73 -24.56 2.92
C GLY A 195 4.44 -25.86 2.19
N THR A 196 5.36 -26.28 1.32
CA THR A 196 5.29 -27.53 0.57
C THR A 196 6.58 -28.31 0.75
N ASP A 197 6.50 -29.64 0.71
CA ASP A 197 7.61 -30.58 0.68
C ASP A 197 8.18 -30.77 -0.75
N ILE A 198 7.95 -29.77 -1.60
CA ILE A 198 8.35 -29.72 -3.01
C ILE A 198 9.11 -28.42 -3.23
N GLU A 199 10.24 -28.51 -3.93
CA GLU A 199 10.97 -27.37 -4.47
C GLU A 199 10.43 -27.00 -5.86
N TYR A 200 9.84 -25.80 -5.98
CA TYR A 200 9.34 -25.30 -7.26
C TYR A 200 10.45 -24.62 -8.06
N ASN A 201 10.74 -25.14 -9.25
CA ASN A 201 11.77 -24.58 -10.15
C ASN A 201 11.18 -23.86 -11.37
N ASP A 202 9.89 -24.04 -11.64
CA ASP A 202 9.15 -23.53 -12.80
C ASP A 202 8.16 -22.42 -12.43
N VAL A 203 8.25 -21.89 -11.21
CA VAL A 203 7.42 -20.78 -10.70
C VAL A 203 8.29 -19.54 -10.52
N ALA A 204 7.78 -18.38 -10.92
CA ALA A 204 8.46 -17.11 -10.67
C ALA A 204 8.28 -16.67 -9.22
N HIS A 205 9.25 -15.90 -8.70
CA HIS A 205 9.18 -15.32 -7.35
C HIS A 205 7.85 -14.60 -7.09
N HIS A 206 7.36 -13.86 -8.09
CA HIS A 206 6.06 -13.21 -8.10
C HIS A 206 5.25 -13.68 -9.31
N THR A 207 4.07 -14.24 -9.07
CA THR A 207 3.18 -14.73 -10.14
C THR A 207 1.79 -14.16 -9.97
N ILE A 208 1.21 -13.63 -11.06
CA ILE A 208 -0.20 -13.24 -11.12
C ILE A 208 -0.98 -14.32 -11.87
N LEU A 209 -1.97 -14.90 -11.19
CA LEU A 209 -2.91 -15.85 -11.74
C LEU A 209 -4.21 -15.11 -12.05
N PHE A 210 -4.48 -14.84 -13.33
CA PHE A 210 -5.70 -14.15 -13.73
C PHE A 210 -6.91 -15.08 -13.71
N GLY A 211 -7.97 -14.64 -13.03
CA GLY A 211 -9.27 -15.27 -13.08
C GLY A 211 -10.00 -15.00 -14.41
N PRO A 212 -11.14 -15.68 -14.65
CA PRO A 212 -11.86 -15.61 -15.92
C PRO A 212 -12.51 -14.24 -16.17
N ARG A 213 -12.86 -13.48 -15.12
CA ARG A 213 -13.59 -12.21 -15.25
C ARG A 213 -12.84 -11.02 -14.65
N TYR A 214 -11.92 -10.38 -15.39
CA TYR A 214 -11.17 -9.25 -14.84
C TYR A 214 -12.05 -8.07 -14.37
N LYS A 215 -12.88 -7.52 -15.25
CA LYS A 215 -13.73 -6.37 -14.88
C LYS A 215 -14.84 -6.76 -13.90
N GLY A 216 -15.46 -7.92 -14.10
CA GLY A 216 -16.54 -8.42 -13.23
C GLY A 216 -16.05 -8.61 -11.79
N LEU A 217 -14.92 -9.30 -11.62
CA LEU A 217 -14.27 -9.48 -10.32
C LEU A 217 -13.99 -8.14 -9.63
N LEU A 218 -13.49 -7.15 -10.37
CA LEU A 218 -13.21 -5.83 -9.80
C LEU A 218 -14.48 -5.06 -9.43
N ASP A 219 -15.55 -5.18 -10.19
CA ASP A 219 -16.85 -4.61 -9.80
C ASP A 219 -17.37 -5.31 -8.53
N ASP A 220 -17.21 -6.63 -8.40
CA ASP A 220 -17.62 -7.39 -7.21
C ASP A 220 -16.79 -6.97 -5.97
N ILE A 221 -15.46 -6.84 -6.09
CA ILE A 221 -14.56 -6.41 -4.98
C ILE A 221 -14.86 -4.97 -4.53
N PHE A 222 -14.98 -4.05 -5.48
CA PHE A 222 -15.07 -2.62 -5.18
C PHE A 222 -16.51 -2.09 -5.06
N LYS A 223 -17.54 -2.89 -5.31
CA LYS A 223 -18.94 -2.44 -5.22
C LYS A 223 -19.90 -3.50 -4.69
N GLY A 224 -19.51 -4.77 -4.72
CA GLY A 224 -20.30 -5.88 -4.24
C GLY A 224 -20.37 -5.95 -2.72
N SER A 225 -21.28 -6.78 -2.24
CA SER A 225 -21.53 -7.06 -0.82
C SER A 225 -21.32 -8.53 -0.45
N LYS A 226 -20.73 -9.31 -1.35
CA LYS A 226 -20.45 -10.74 -1.20
C LYS A 226 -19.07 -11.07 -1.73
N LEU A 227 -18.51 -12.18 -1.26
CA LEU A 227 -17.29 -12.72 -1.85
C LEU A 227 -17.55 -13.13 -3.31
N PRO A 228 -16.64 -12.82 -4.24
CA PRO A 228 -16.71 -13.33 -5.60
C PRO A 228 -16.59 -14.86 -5.66
N ASP A 229 -17.24 -15.48 -6.65
CA ASP A 229 -17.14 -16.94 -6.90
C ASP A 229 -15.85 -17.32 -7.68
N ASP A 230 -15.11 -16.33 -8.19
CA ASP A 230 -13.84 -16.47 -8.91
C ASP A 230 -12.79 -15.49 -8.40
N PHE A 231 -11.50 -15.82 -8.55
CA PHE A 231 -10.41 -14.98 -8.05
C PHE A 231 -9.31 -14.77 -9.08
N SER A 232 -8.69 -13.59 -9.01
CA SER A 232 -7.34 -13.39 -9.50
C SER A 232 -6.40 -13.39 -8.29
N LEU A 233 -5.35 -14.20 -8.34
CA LEU A 233 -4.48 -14.45 -7.21
C LEU A 233 -3.09 -13.89 -7.50
N TYR A 234 -2.45 -13.36 -6.46
CA TYR A 234 -1.00 -13.17 -6.49
C TYR A 234 -0.37 -14.27 -5.63
N LEU A 235 0.56 -14.99 -6.24
CA LEU A 235 1.36 -16.04 -5.60
C LEU A 235 2.78 -15.51 -5.42
N HIS A 236 3.26 -15.57 -4.19
CA HIS A 236 4.63 -15.25 -3.81
C HIS A 236 5.36 -16.52 -3.39
N VAL A 237 6.44 -16.86 -4.10
CA VAL A 237 7.30 -18.02 -3.79
C VAL A 237 8.74 -17.51 -3.63
N PRO A 238 9.11 -16.90 -2.49
CA PRO A 238 10.41 -16.26 -2.33
C PRO A 238 11.58 -17.25 -2.29
N THR A 239 11.29 -18.52 -2.00
CA THR A 239 12.27 -19.62 -1.95
C THR A 239 12.98 -19.88 -3.28
N VAL A 240 12.40 -19.45 -4.40
CA VAL A 240 13.07 -19.49 -5.71
C VAL A 240 14.25 -18.52 -5.81
N THR A 241 14.31 -17.52 -4.94
CA THR A 241 15.40 -16.53 -4.87
C THR A 241 16.24 -16.72 -3.62
N ASP A 242 15.62 -17.04 -2.49
CA ASP A 242 16.29 -17.27 -1.22
C ASP A 242 15.87 -18.60 -0.60
N LYS A 243 16.69 -19.63 -0.84
CA LYS A 243 16.44 -20.99 -0.34
C LYS A 243 16.49 -21.10 1.19
N SER A 244 17.03 -20.11 1.90
CA SER A 244 17.09 -20.14 3.38
C SER A 244 15.73 -19.98 4.06
N LEU A 245 14.69 -19.59 3.30
CA LEU A 245 13.35 -19.33 3.81
C LEU A 245 12.50 -20.60 4.02
N ALA A 246 13.01 -21.77 3.64
CA ALA A 246 12.38 -23.06 3.87
C ALA A 246 13.44 -24.14 4.16
N PRO A 247 13.04 -25.29 4.74
CA PRO A 247 13.92 -26.46 4.81
C PRO A 247 14.41 -26.93 3.43
N GLU A 248 15.49 -27.70 3.40
CA GLU A 248 16.03 -28.27 2.16
C GLU A 248 14.97 -29.13 1.44
N GLY A 249 14.83 -28.92 0.12
CA GLY A 249 13.84 -29.60 -0.71
C GLY A 249 12.40 -29.08 -0.59
N CYS A 250 12.15 -28.08 0.27
CA CYS A 250 10.83 -27.50 0.52
C CYS A 250 10.68 -26.10 -0.08
N SER A 251 9.44 -25.63 -0.21
CA SER A 251 9.13 -24.24 -0.56
C SER A 251 8.24 -23.59 0.49
N ALA A 252 8.45 -22.31 0.74
CA ALA A 252 7.54 -21.45 1.49
C ALA A 252 6.91 -20.45 0.52
N ALA A 253 5.59 -20.25 0.64
CA ALA A 253 4.83 -19.38 -0.22
C ALA A 253 3.69 -18.70 0.53
N TYR A 254 3.16 -17.63 -0.07
CA TYR A 254 1.82 -17.16 0.27
C TYR A 254 1.06 -16.78 -0.98
N VAL A 255 -0.26 -16.95 -0.90
CA VAL A 255 -1.19 -16.51 -1.93
C VAL A 255 -2.11 -15.44 -1.35
N LEU A 256 -2.34 -14.37 -2.11
CA LEU A 256 -3.28 -13.32 -1.75
C LEU A 256 -4.39 -13.21 -2.78
N ALA A 257 -5.62 -13.07 -2.30
CA ALA A 257 -6.81 -12.79 -3.08
C ALA A 257 -7.36 -11.41 -2.68
N PRO A 258 -7.55 -10.49 -3.63
CA PRO A 258 -8.31 -9.27 -3.39
C PRO A 258 -9.76 -9.59 -3.04
N VAL A 259 -10.27 -9.02 -1.94
CA VAL A 259 -11.63 -9.25 -1.45
C VAL A 259 -12.31 -7.93 -1.07
N PRO A 260 -13.65 -7.86 -1.06
CA PRO A 260 -14.34 -6.68 -0.58
C PRO A 260 -13.90 -6.29 0.85
N HIS A 261 -13.94 -5.00 1.14
CA HIS A 261 -13.74 -4.51 2.51
C HIS A 261 -14.85 -5.02 3.44
N LEU A 262 -14.53 -5.41 4.68
CA LEU A 262 -15.51 -5.96 5.65
C LEU A 262 -16.69 -5.02 5.93
N GLY A 263 -16.46 -3.71 5.84
CA GLY A 263 -17.55 -2.72 5.93
C GLY A 263 -18.55 -2.75 4.75
N ARG A 264 -18.33 -3.57 3.72
CA ARG A 264 -19.20 -3.71 2.54
C ARG A 264 -19.72 -5.13 2.34
N ALA A 265 -18.93 -6.14 2.65
CA ALA A 265 -19.34 -7.54 2.61
C ALA A 265 -19.17 -8.15 3.99
N ASP A 266 -20.24 -8.80 4.46
CA ASP A 266 -20.25 -9.58 5.70
C ASP A 266 -19.76 -10.99 5.36
N VAL A 267 -18.45 -11.20 5.45
CA VAL A 267 -17.76 -12.44 5.06
C VAL A 267 -17.26 -13.25 6.27
N ASP A 268 -17.45 -12.73 7.48
CA ASP A 268 -17.10 -13.37 8.76
C ASP A 268 -18.33 -13.96 9.46
#